data_AF-A0A1V6QVL7-F1
#
_entry.id   AF-A0A1V6QVL7-F1
#
_cell.length_a   1.000
_cell.length_b   1.000
_cell.length_c   1.000
_cell.angle_alpha   90.00
_cell.angle_beta   90.00
_cell.angle_gamma   90.00
#
_symmetry.space_group_name_H-M   'P 1'
#
loop_
_entity.id
_entity.type
_entity.pdbx_description
1 polymer ?
#
loop_
_entity_poly.entity_id
_entity_poly.type
_entity_poly.pdbx_seq_one_letter_code
_entity_poly.pdbx_strand_id
1 'polypeptide(L)'
;MPFNLSLGPLALWMVLLQTVSAQFCSFWNNGCIDSLAQTAIRFDLNPLFPDPVTLYYGFDASSSGKGNGPMTKTAFWLGYQNNNINVNAVDSNRTSEIGLRVGNLTGTPSGANNGCDGIWGDDCSRDLKSALRDGIYRLAVSGEPYSKPLEVVLNKMLTKAPSLPSCPPPTLDVAAIPVQDFARERVPDRNVTIMPPGSGAWPWQVWYLDNMNAHNQASQVAVGIISRAPAFNSSPPDGPDDIMVELVCVQAPSSGSSKSSHD
;
A
#
# COMPACT_ATOMS: atom_id res chain seq x y z
N MET A 1 -4.42 70.90 -15.43
CA MET A 1 -4.76 69.46 -15.53
C MET A 1 -3.50 68.68 -15.19
N PRO A 2 -3.38 68.05 -14.01
CA PRO A 2 -2.25 67.20 -13.69
C PRO A 2 -2.49 65.77 -14.21
N PHE A 3 -1.49 65.22 -14.90
CA PHE A 3 -1.46 63.81 -15.27
C PHE A 3 -1.08 62.98 -14.04
N ASN A 4 -2.03 62.23 -13.48
CA ASN A 4 -1.76 61.15 -12.54
C ASN A 4 -1.29 59.93 -13.34
N LEU A 5 0.00 59.63 -13.32
CA LEU A 5 0.56 58.38 -13.80
C LEU A 5 0.24 57.28 -12.77
N SER A 6 -0.77 56.48 -13.09
CA SER A 6 -1.11 55.24 -12.38
C SER A 6 0.05 54.23 -12.50
N LEU A 7 0.78 54.03 -11.42
CA LEU A 7 1.74 52.93 -11.20
C LEU A 7 1.01 51.59 -10.93
N GLY A 8 -0.08 51.35 -11.65
CA GLY A 8 -1.11 50.37 -11.29
C GLY A 8 -1.02 48.93 -11.84
N PRO A 9 -0.30 48.58 -12.93
CA PRO A 9 -0.43 47.21 -13.46
C PRO A 9 0.74 46.27 -13.16
N LEU A 10 1.86 46.74 -12.57
CA LEU A 10 3.05 45.89 -12.38
C LEU A 10 3.04 45.03 -11.11
N ALA A 11 2.19 45.34 -10.13
CA ALA A 11 2.09 44.55 -8.89
C ALA A 11 1.19 43.31 -9.03
N LEU A 12 0.28 43.28 -10.01
CA LEU A 12 -0.69 42.18 -10.17
C LEU A 12 -0.09 40.91 -10.84
N TRP A 13 1.08 41.03 -11.45
CA TRP A 13 1.76 39.91 -12.13
C TRP A 13 2.77 39.15 -11.24
N MET A 14 2.99 39.57 -9.99
CA MET A 14 3.86 38.82 -9.05
C MET A 14 3.12 37.80 -8.18
N VAL A 15 1.78 37.79 -8.17
CA VAL A 15 0.99 36.89 -7.30
C VAL A 15 0.67 35.54 -7.96
N LEU A 16 0.85 35.41 -9.27
CA LEU A 16 0.57 34.17 -10.02
C LEU A 16 1.77 33.23 -10.17
N LEU A 17 2.94 33.64 -9.68
CA LEU A 17 4.12 32.78 -9.49
C LEU A 17 4.19 32.36 -8.02
N GLN A 18 3.13 31.74 -7.50
CA GLN A 18 3.36 30.78 -6.43
C GLN A 18 4.15 29.66 -7.08
N THR A 19 5.47 29.77 -6.99
CA THR A 19 6.39 28.70 -7.31
C THR A 19 5.87 27.49 -6.56
N VAL A 20 5.29 26.54 -7.29
CA VAL A 20 5.18 25.17 -6.82
C VAL A 20 6.62 24.78 -6.50
N SER A 21 6.99 24.86 -5.23
CA SER A 21 8.24 24.30 -4.78
C SER A 21 8.14 22.83 -5.13
N ALA A 22 8.80 22.41 -6.21
CA ALA A 22 9.15 21.01 -6.39
C ALA A 22 9.97 20.68 -5.15
N GLN A 23 9.30 20.13 -4.12
CA GLN A 23 9.98 19.65 -2.93
C GLN A 23 10.83 18.49 -3.40
N PHE A 24 12.11 18.76 -3.64
CA PHE A 24 13.09 17.72 -3.93
C PHE A 24 13.11 16.76 -2.75
N CYS A 25 12.61 15.55 -2.97
CA CYS A 25 12.69 14.51 -1.97
C CYS A 25 14.06 13.84 -2.08
N SER A 26 14.95 14.09 -1.12
CA SER A 26 16.23 13.37 -1.11
C SER A 26 16.01 11.89 -0.84
N PHE A 27 16.87 11.05 -1.42
CA PHE A 27 16.85 9.59 -1.21
C PHE A 27 16.78 9.25 0.29
N TRP A 28 17.50 9.98 1.14
CA TRP A 28 17.59 9.72 2.58
C TRP A 28 16.43 10.30 3.41
N ASN A 29 15.54 11.10 2.84
CA ASN A 29 14.38 11.64 3.54
C ASN A 29 13.27 10.58 3.63
N ASN A 30 12.96 10.08 4.82
CA ASN A 30 11.92 9.05 5.01
C ASN A 30 10.47 9.57 4.95
N GLY A 31 10.25 10.88 4.79
CA GLY A 31 8.91 11.48 4.73
C GLY A 31 8.34 11.63 3.32
N CYS A 32 9.08 11.25 2.28
CA CYS A 32 8.68 11.40 0.88
C CYS A 32 9.40 10.36 0.00
N ILE A 33 9.04 10.29 -1.27
CA ILE A 33 9.77 9.57 -2.31
C ILE A 33 9.81 10.39 -3.60
N ASP A 34 10.99 10.50 -4.22
CA ASP A 34 11.14 10.97 -5.61
C ASP A 34 11.33 9.73 -6.49
N SER A 35 10.22 9.13 -6.90
CA SER A 35 10.23 7.78 -7.49
C SER A 35 10.88 7.76 -8.87
N LEU A 36 11.93 6.94 -9.03
CA LEU A 36 12.46 6.57 -10.36
C LEU A 36 11.42 5.81 -11.18
N ALA A 37 10.63 4.97 -10.50
CA ALA A 37 9.48 4.30 -11.09
C ALA A 37 8.34 4.23 -10.08
N GLN A 38 7.12 4.47 -10.58
CA GLN A 38 5.89 4.39 -9.81
C GLN A 38 4.84 3.62 -10.61
N THR A 39 4.03 2.84 -9.90
CA THR A 39 2.92 2.10 -10.45
C THR A 39 1.69 2.28 -9.57
N ALA A 40 0.51 2.08 -10.16
CA ALA A 40 -0.76 2.25 -9.51
C ALA A 40 -1.76 1.20 -9.99
N ILE A 41 -2.53 0.64 -9.08
CA ILE A 41 -3.56 -0.36 -9.38
C ILE A 41 -4.82 -0.08 -8.57
N ARG A 42 -5.97 -0.25 -9.21
CA ARG A 42 -7.29 -0.07 -8.59
C ARG A 42 -7.88 -1.40 -8.18
N PHE A 43 -8.52 -1.45 -7.02
CA PHE A 43 -9.19 -2.63 -6.48
C PHE A 43 -10.33 -2.21 -5.55
N ASP A 44 -11.26 -3.13 -5.30
CA ASP A 44 -12.46 -2.84 -4.52
C ASP A 44 -12.27 -3.20 -3.04
N LEU A 45 -12.75 -2.32 -2.16
CA LEU A 45 -12.78 -2.52 -0.71
C LEU A 45 -14.19 -2.30 -0.16
N ASN A 46 -15.15 -2.86 -0.88
CA ASN A 46 -16.55 -2.89 -0.48
C ASN A 46 -16.73 -3.64 0.85
N PRO A 47 -17.76 -3.30 1.66
CA PRO A 47 -18.72 -2.21 1.44
C PRO A 47 -18.29 -0.85 2.00
N LEU A 48 -17.16 -0.76 2.72
CA LEU A 48 -16.76 0.47 3.42
C LEU A 48 -16.34 1.59 2.44
N PHE A 49 -15.62 1.21 1.38
CA PHE A 49 -15.25 2.08 0.27
C PHE A 49 -16.13 1.74 -0.94
N PRO A 50 -17.15 2.56 -1.27
CA PRO A 50 -18.02 2.34 -2.43
C PRO A 50 -17.29 2.51 -3.76
N ASP A 51 -16.28 3.39 -3.79
CA ASP A 51 -15.45 3.60 -4.95
C ASP A 51 -14.17 2.73 -4.87
N PRO A 52 -13.64 2.25 -6.01
CA PRO A 52 -12.40 1.51 -6.03
C PRO A 52 -11.24 2.35 -5.47
N VAL A 53 -10.45 1.74 -4.59
CA VAL A 53 -9.25 2.31 -4.00
C VAL A 53 -8.04 2.06 -4.90
N THR A 54 -7.11 3.01 -4.96
CA THR A 54 -5.86 2.87 -5.72
C THR A 54 -4.70 2.61 -4.78
N LEU A 55 -4.00 1.48 -4.96
CA LEU A 55 -2.69 1.27 -4.34
C LEU A 55 -1.61 1.89 -5.23
N TYR A 56 -0.82 2.80 -4.64
CA TYR A 56 0.38 3.33 -5.25
C TYR A 56 1.60 2.68 -4.61
N TYR A 57 2.54 2.27 -5.46
CA TYR A 57 3.84 1.77 -5.07
C TYR A 57 4.90 2.46 -5.91
N GLY A 58 5.94 2.95 -5.26
CA GLY A 58 7.06 3.61 -5.92
C GLY A 58 8.39 3.19 -5.31
N PHE A 59 9.44 3.27 -6.11
CA PHE A 59 10.80 3.13 -5.63
C PHE A 59 11.75 4.16 -6.25
N ASP A 60 12.78 4.48 -5.49
CA ASP A 60 13.95 5.27 -5.87
C ASP A 60 15.20 4.43 -5.55
N ALA A 61 16.34 4.71 -6.18
CA ALA A 61 17.55 3.91 -6.06
C ALA A 61 18.80 4.79 -5.94
N SER A 62 19.69 4.37 -5.05
CA SER A 62 21.02 4.95 -4.88
C SER A 62 22.07 3.89 -5.19
N SER A 63 23.10 4.27 -5.96
CA SER A 63 24.27 3.41 -6.21
C SER A 63 25.19 3.30 -5.00
N SER A 64 25.01 4.12 -3.96
CA SER A 64 25.87 4.17 -2.78
C SER A 64 25.01 4.21 -1.50
N GLY A 65 24.61 3.02 -1.04
CA GLY A 65 23.85 2.81 0.19
C GLY A 65 24.70 2.88 1.47
N LYS A 66 24.09 2.61 2.62
CA LYS A 66 24.77 2.52 3.93
C LYS A 66 25.63 1.25 4.01
N GLY A 67 26.74 1.22 3.27
CA GLY A 67 27.63 0.05 3.18
C GLY A 67 28.34 -0.13 1.83
N ASN A 68 28.35 0.87 0.95
CA ASN A 68 28.96 0.87 -0.39
C ASN A 68 28.29 -0.02 -1.46
N GLY A 69 27.19 -0.72 -1.14
CA GLY A 69 26.36 -1.45 -2.11
C GLY A 69 25.18 -0.63 -2.63
N PRO A 70 24.52 -1.04 -3.73
CA PRO A 70 23.30 -0.38 -4.19
C PRO A 70 22.18 -0.53 -3.16
N MET A 71 21.33 0.48 -3.05
CA MET A 71 20.19 0.48 -2.13
C MET A 71 18.97 1.06 -2.84
N THR A 72 17.81 0.49 -2.56
CA THR A 72 16.53 0.99 -3.05
C THR A 72 15.74 1.54 -1.89
N LYS A 73 15.13 2.71 -2.08
CA LYS A 73 14.11 3.27 -1.20
C LYS A 73 12.75 2.97 -1.80
N THR A 74 11.87 2.36 -1.02
CA THR A 74 10.53 1.97 -1.46
C THR A 74 9.48 2.68 -0.62
N ALA A 75 8.35 2.99 -1.25
CA ALA A 75 7.22 3.60 -0.55
C ALA A 75 5.89 3.12 -1.11
N PHE A 76 4.85 3.18 -0.26
CA PHE A 76 3.48 2.95 -0.69
C PHE A 76 2.48 3.87 0.02
N TRP A 77 1.33 4.05 -0.62
CA TRP A 77 0.17 4.73 -0.08
C TRP A 77 -1.08 4.31 -0.82
N LEU A 78 -2.25 4.57 -0.23
CA LEU A 78 -3.52 4.44 -0.93
C LEU A 78 -4.05 5.81 -1.36
N GLY A 79 -4.70 5.84 -2.51
CA GLY A 79 -5.53 6.95 -2.97
C GLY A 79 -7.00 6.54 -2.99
N TYR A 80 -7.86 7.35 -2.36
CA TYR A 80 -9.31 7.17 -2.36
C TYR A 80 -10.02 8.48 -2.06
N GLN A 81 -11.34 8.50 -2.24
CA GLN A 81 -12.17 9.66 -1.93
C GLN A 81 -12.62 9.61 -0.46
N ASN A 82 -11.94 10.32 0.44
CA ASN A 82 -12.27 10.32 1.87
C ASN A 82 -13.70 10.76 2.20
N ASN A 83 -14.34 11.50 1.30
CA ASN A 83 -15.68 12.04 1.52
C ASN A 83 -16.78 11.08 1.05
N ASN A 84 -16.45 9.94 0.44
CA ASN A 84 -17.41 8.95 -0.04
C ASN A 84 -17.22 7.63 0.71
N ILE A 85 -17.52 7.64 2.01
CA ILE A 85 -17.37 6.48 2.89
C ILE A 85 -18.75 6.01 3.29
N ASN A 86 -18.98 4.70 3.16
CA ASN A 86 -20.26 4.11 3.50
C ASN A 86 -20.35 3.83 5.00
N VAL A 87 -20.70 4.85 5.77
CA VAL A 87 -20.92 4.72 7.22
C VAL A 87 -22.06 3.75 7.59
N ASN A 88 -22.95 3.43 6.65
CA ASN A 88 -24.00 2.43 6.87
C ASN A 88 -23.46 0.99 6.88
N ALA A 89 -22.26 0.76 6.36
CA ALA A 89 -21.56 -0.53 6.44
C ALA A 89 -20.87 -0.78 7.80
N VAL A 90 -20.94 0.20 8.71
CA VAL A 90 -20.34 0.12 10.05
C VAL A 90 -21.35 -0.51 11.01
N ASP A 91 -21.25 -1.83 11.16
CA ASP A 91 -22.08 -2.63 12.07
C ASP A 91 -21.30 -3.23 13.25
N SER A 92 -19.97 -3.14 13.23
CA SER A 92 -19.11 -3.58 14.34
C SER A 92 -17.79 -2.81 14.36
N ASN A 93 -17.03 -2.97 15.46
CA ASN A 93 -15.70 -2.37 15.58
C ASN A 93 -14.72 -3.17 14.71
N ARG A 94 -14.18 -2.55 13.67
CA ARG A 94 -13.20 -3.17 12.76
C ARG A 94 -12.01 -2.26 12.50
N THR A 95 -10.87 -2.86 12.20
CA THR A 95 -9.65 -2.19 11.74
C THR A 95 -9.35 -2.67 10.32
N SER A 96 -9.09 -1.72 9.41
CA SER A 96 -8.59 -2.03 8.07
C SER A 96 -7.10 -1.69 7.96
N GLU A 97 -6.34 -2.61 7.39
CA GLU A 97 -4.88 -2.56 7.32
C GLU A 97 -4.39 -2.95 5.94
N ILE A 98 -3.21 -2.43 5.57
CA ILE A 98 -2.47 -2.85 4.39
C ILE A 98 -1.03 -3.16 4.78
N GLY A 99 -0.60 -4.38 4.45
CA GLY A 99 0.80 -4.78 4.42
C GLY A 99 1.34 -4.73 3.00
N LEU A 100 2.59 -4.32 2.79
CA LEU A 100 3.23 -4.40 1.47
C LEU A 100 4.49 -5.26 1.51
N ARG A 101 4.46 -6.37 0.75
CA ARG A 101 5.56 -7.31 0.60
C ARG A 101 6.32 -7.02 -0.70
N VAL A 102 7.62 -6.76 -0.60
CA VAL A 102 8.51 -6.48 -1.74
C VAL A 102 9.78 -7.30 -1.63
N GLY A 103 10.24 -7.90 -2.73
CA GLY A 103 11.47 -8.69 -2.83
C GLY A 103 11.23 -10.17 -3.11
N ASN A 104 12.25 -10.88 -3.61
CA ASN A 104 12.21 -12.31 -3.93
C ASN A 104 10.95 -12.80 -4.68
N LEU A 105 10.36 -11.97 -5.54
CA LEU A 105 9.19 -12.37 -6.33
C LEU A 105 9.20 -11.63 -7.66
N THR A 106 9.07 -12.40 -8.73
CA THR A 106 9.06 -11.90 -10.10
C THR A 106 7.89 -12.55 -10.83
N GLY A 107 7.49 -11.98 -11.96
CA GLY A 107 6.38 -12.47 -12.76
C GLY A 107 5.62 -11.31 -13.38
N THR A 108 4.49 -11.62 -14.02
CA THR A 108 3.64 -10.62 -14.66
C THR A 108 2.26 -10.63 -14.00
N PRO A 109 1.86 -9.56 -13.29
CA PRO A 109 0.57 -9.51 -12.64
C PRO A 109 -0.59 -9.80 -13.60
N SER A 110 -1.41 -10.80 -13.27
CA SER A 110 -2.61 -11.17 -14.02
C SER A 110 -3.56 -12.05 -13.19
N GLY A 111 -4.77 -12.30 -13.69
CA GLY A 111 -5.78 -13.14 -13.05
C GLY A 111 -6.80 -12.38 -12.19
N ALA A 112 -7.64 -13.14 -11.48
CA ALA A 112 -8.82 -12.65 -10.77
C ALA A 112 -8.50 -12.12 -9.36
N ASN A 113 -7.38 -12.51 -8.76
CA ASN A 113 -6.95 -11.98 -7.46
C ASN A 113 -6.07 -10.73 -7.61
N ASN A 114 -6.60 -9.70 -8.28
CA ASN A 114 -5.95 -8.40 -8.54
C ASN A 114 -4.48 -8.53 -8.99
N GLY A 115 -4.24 -9.42 -9.95
CA GLY A 115 -2.92 -9.64 -10.54
C GLY A 115 -2.07 -10.72 -9.85
N CYS A 116 -2.45 -11.27 -8.70
CA CYS A 116 -1.59 -12.21 -7.99
C CYS A 116 -1.55 -13.62 -8.57
N ASP A 117 -2.57 -14.05 -9.32
CA ASP A 117 -2.60 -15.40 -9.88
C ASP A 117 -1.51 -15.60 -10.94
N GLY A 118 -1.16 -14.54 -11.68
CA GLY A 118 -0.04 -14.55 -12.63
C GLY A 118 1.35 -14.72 -12.00
N ILE A 119 1.44 -14.63 -10.67
CA ILE A 119 2.70 -14.69 -9.94
C ILE A 119 2.93 -16.06 -9.32
N TRP A 120 1.89 -16.67 -8.75
CA TRP A 120 2.00 -17.93 -8.01
C TRP A 120 0.83 -18.89 -8.21
N GLY A 121 -0.12 -18.58 -9.10
CA GLY A 121 -1.31 -19.39 -9.36
C GLY A 121 -2.53 -19.02 -8.50
N ASP A 122 -3.73 -19.30 -9.00
CA ASP A 122 -4.99 -19.03 -8.32
C ASP A 122 -5.14 -19.83 -7.02
N ASP A 123 -4.70 -21.08 -7.00
CA ASP A 123 -4.69 -21.94 -5.83
C ASP A 123 -3.85 -21.33 -4.69
N CYS A 124 -2.66 -20.79 -4.99
CA CYS A 124 -1.86 -20.11 -3.97
C CYS A 124 -2.54 -18.83 -3.46
N SER A 125 -3.10 -18.01 -4.35
CA SER A 125 -3.83 -16.80 -3.95
C SER A 125 -4.96 -17.13 -2.97
N ARG A 126 -5.72 -18.19 -3.25
CA ARG A 126 -6.80 -18.68 -2.39
C ARG A 126 -6.29 -19.21 -1.06
N ASP A 127 -5.27 -20.07 -1.07
CA ASP A 127 -4.73 -20.68 0.15
C ASP A 127 -4.09 -19.63 1.07
N LEU A 128 -3.39 -18.64 0.51
CA LEU A 128 -2.81 -17.52 1.25
C LEU A 128 -3.90 -16.65 1.88
N LYS A 129 -4.95 -16.30 1.12
CA LYS A 129 -6.12 -15.58 1.66
C LYS A 129 -6.77 -16.36 2.80
N SER A 130 -6.97 -17.66 2.64
CA SER A 130 -7.55 -18.54 3.66
C SER A 130 -6.69 -18.56 4.93
N ALA A 131 -5.38 -18.76 4.79
CA ALA A 131 -4.47 -18.79 5.93
C ALA A 131 -4.44 -17.47 6.70
N LEU A 132 -4.52 -16.32 6.00
CA LEU A 132 -4.59 -15.00 6.62
C LEU A 132 -5.91 -14.81 7.38
N ARG A 133 -7.05 -15.17 6.77
CA ARG A 133 -8.37 -15.13 7.43
C ARG A 133 -8.39 -16.00 8.68
N ASP A 134 -7.91 -17.25 8.58
CA ASP A 134 -7.84 -18.16 9.71
C ASP A 134 -6.92 -17.65 10.82
N GLY A 135 -5.78 -17.06 10.46
CA GLY A 135 -4.85 -16.46 11.41
C GLY A 135 -5.48 -15.30 12.18
N ILE A 136 -6.15 -14.39 11.47
CA ILE A 136 -6.82 -13.24 12.06
C ILE A 136 -8.01 -13.69 12.92
N TYR A 137 -8.79 -14.67 12.45
CA TYR A 137 -9.90 -15.24 13.21
C TYR A 137 -9.43 -15.82 14.54
N ARG A 138 -8.39 -16.66 14.50
CA ARG A 138 -7.80 -17.27 15.70
C ARG A 138 -7.26 -16.22 16.66
N LEU A 139 -6.67 -15.14 16.16
CA LEU A 139 -6.24 -14.01 16.98
C LEU A 139 -7.44 -13.28 17.62
N ALA A 140 -8.51 -13.05 16.87
CA ALA A 140 -9.69 -12.36 17.37
C ALA A 140 -10.39 -13.14 18.49
N VAL A 141 -10.45 -14.47 18.39
CA VAL A 141 -11.09 -15.34 19.39
C VAL A 141 -10.16 -15.80 20.52
N SER A 142 -8.85 -15.55 20.45
CA SER A 142 -7.91 -15.97 21.50
C SER A 142 -8.04 -15.15 22.78
N GLY A 143 -8.60 -13.93 22.69
CA GLY A 143 -8.62 -12.95 23.78
C GLY A 143 -7.29 -12.25 24.01
N GLU A 144 -6.26 -12.53 23.22
CA GLU A 144 -4.98 -11.81 23.29
C GLU A 144 -5.15 -10.36 22.83
N PRO A 145 -4.53 -9.38 23.51
CA PRO A 145 -4.60 -7.99 23.10
C PRO A 145 -3.84 -7.73 21.79
N TYR A 146 -4.46 -7.00 20.88
CA TYR A 146 -3.85 -6.55 19.62
C TYR A 146 -4.36 -5.16 19.20
N SER A 147 -3.61 -4.49 18.35
CA SER A 147 -4.02 -3.21 17.72
C SER A 147 -4.14 -3.33 16.20
N LYS A 148 -3.27 -4.14 15.60
CA LYS A 148 -3.10 -4.37 14.17
C LYS A 148 -3.17 -5.88 13.88
N PRO A 149 -4.37 -6.46 13.78
CA PRO A 149 -4.52 -7.91 13.63
C PRO A 149 -3.77 -8.49 12.42
N LEU A 150 -3.72 -7.78 11.29
CA LEU A 150 -2.95 -8.23 10.12
C LEU A 150 -1.45 -8.26 10.42
N GLU A 151 -0.90 -7.20 11.02
CA GLU A 151 0.51 -7.13 11.39
C GLU A 151 0.93 -8.29 12.31
N VAL A 152 0.12 -8.57 13.33
CA VAL A 152 0.37 -9.69 14.26
C VAL A 152 0.41 -11.02 13.52
N VAL A 153 -0.56 -11.27 12.63
CA VAL A 153 -0.64 -12.53 11.87
C VAL A 153 0.50 -12.66 10.87
N LEU A 154 0.82 -11.59 10.12
CA LEU A 154 1.94 -11.58 9.18
C LEU A 154 3.27 -11.85 9.90
N ASN A 155 3.53 -11.18 11.02
CA ASN A 155 4.75 -11.42 11.81
C ASN A 155 4.86 -12.87 12.29
N LYS A 156 3.74 -13.46 12.70
CA LYS A 156 3.68 -14.88 13.08
C LYS A 156 3.96 -15.80 11.89
N MET A 157 3.40 -15.51 10.72
CA MET A 157 3.65 -16.28 9.49
C MET A 157 5.10 -16.15 9.01
N LEU A 158 5.73 -14.98 9.12
CA LEU A 158 7.15 -14.80 8.77
C LEU A 158 8.08 -15.55 9.73
N THR A 159 7.71 -15.62 11.02
CA THR A 159 8.49 -16.38 12.03
C THR A 159 8.28 -17.88 11.89
N LYS A 160 7.06 -18.32 11.57
CA LYS A 160 6.69 -19.72 11.38
C LYS A 160 5.71 -19.81 10.22
N ALA A 161 6.24 -20.10 9.04
CA ALA A 161 5.47 -20.20 7.81
C ALA A 161 4.31 -21.22 7.97
N PRO A 162 3.07 -20.84 7.59
CA PRO A 162 1.97 -21.79 7.50
C PRO A 162 2.24 -22.79 6.37
N SER A 163 1.57 -23.95 6.43
CA SER A 163 1.59 -24.88 5.31
C SER A 163 0.74 -24.30 4.17
N LEU A 164 1.39 -23.93 3.07
CA LEU A 164 0.77 -23.41 1.85
C LEU A 164 1.22 -24.30 0.67
N PRO A 165 0.65 -25.51 0.52
CA PRO A 165 1.13 -26.50 -0.45
C PRO A 165 1.02 -26.02 -1.90
N SER A 166 0.05 -25.16 -2.18
CA SER A 166 -0.18 -24.57 -3.51
C SER A 166 0.76 -23.40 -3.80
N CYS A 167 1.51 -22.91 -2.81
CA CYS A 167 2.34 -21.73 -2.95
C CYS A 167 3.81 -22.06 -3.18
N PRO A 168 4.49 -21.36 -4.10
CA PRO A 168 5.92 -21.52 -4.28
C PRO A 168 6.67 -21.00 -3.04
N PRO A 169 7.86 -21.56 -2.72
CA PRO A 169 8.64 -21.17 -1.53
C PRO A 169 8.84 -19.65 -1.32
N PRO A 170 9.03 -18.82 -2.36
CA PRO A 170 9.28 -17.38 -2.17
C PRO A 170 8.09 -16.55 -1.67
N THR A 171 6.89 -17.13 -1.52
CA THR A 171 5.66 -16.40 -1.18
C THR A 171 5.81 -15.53 0.06
N LEU A 172 6.41 -16.06 1.13
CA LEU A 172 6.68 -15.37 2.40
C LEU A 172 8.17 -15.21 2.70
N ASP A 173 9.04 -15.41 1.70
CA ASP A 173 10.50 -15.28 1.84
C ASP A 173 10.92 -13.80 1.74
N VAL A 174 10.60 -13.03 2.77
CA VAL A 174 10.99 -11.63 2.93
C VAL A 174 11.31 -11.34 4.39
N ALA A 175 12.21 -10.38 4.64
CA ALA A 175 12.61 -10.02 6.00
C ALA A 175 11.48 -9.37 6.82
N ALA A 176 10.63 -8.58 6.16
CA ALA A 176 9.51 -7.89 6.79
C ALA A 176 8.43 -7.55 5.77
N ILE A 177 7.21 -7.37 6.27
CA ILE A 177 6.08 -6.82 5.53
C ILE A 177 5.55 -5.63 6.35
N PRO A 178 5.96 -4.39 6.06
CA PRO A 178 5.48 -3.21 6.78
C PRO A 178 3.97 -3.07 6.67
N VAL A 179 3.28 -2.85 7.80
CA VAL A 179 1.82 -2.75 7.87
C VAL A 179 1.37 -1.38 8.37
N GLN A 180 0.40 -0.80 7.64
CA GLN A 180 -0.27 0.45 7.99
C GLN A 180 -1.77 0.21 8.18
N ASP A 181 -2.31 0.60 9.33
CA ASP A 181 -3.76 0.72 9.50
C ASP A 181 -4.25 2.03 8.89
N PHE A 182 -5.39 1.98 8.19
CA PHE A 182 -5.89 3.14 7.43
C PHE A 182 -7.38 3.43 7.64
N ALA A 183 -8.15 2.50 8.18
CA ALA A 183 -9.52 2.77 8.61
C ALA A 183 -9.83 2.08 9.94
N ARG A 184 -10.55 2.78 10.82
CA ARG A 184 -11.05 2.25 12.09
C ARG A 184 -12.52 2.57 12.24
N GLU A 185 -13.32 1.53 12.34
CA GLU A 185 -14.75 1.58 12.46
C GLU A 185 -15.17 1.43 13.93
N ARG A 186 -16.14 2.21 14.36
CA ARG A 186 -16.63 2.23 15.74
C ARG A 186 -18.15 2.25 15.81
N VAL A 187 -18.70 1.35 16.61
CA VAL A 187 -20.12 1.32 17.03
C VAL A 187 -20.24 1.72 18.50
N PRO A 188 -21.38 2.28 18.95
CA PRO A 188 -22.67 2.41 18.25
C PRO A 188 -22.79 3.60 17.30
N ASP A 189 -21.91 4.60 17.38
CA ASP A 189 -22.07 5.87 16.66
C ASP A 189 -21.80 5.81 15.15
N ARG A 190 -21.47 4.63 14.60
CA ARG A 190 -21.08 4.41 13.19
C ARG A 190 -19.99 5.36 12.71
N ASN A 191 -19.03 5.61 13.58
CA ASN A 191 -17.92 6.51 13.30
C ASN A 191 -16.80 5.76 12.59
N VAL A 192 -16.24 6.34 11.54
CA VAL A 192 -15.07 5.83 10.83
C VAL A 192 -13.96 6.86 10.88
N THR A 193 -12.83 6.49 11.46
CA THR A 193 -11.60 7.28 11.36
C THR A 193 -10.78 6.75 10.21
N ILE A 194 -10.44 7.59 9.25
CA ILE A 194 -9.73 7.20 8.02
C ILE A 194 -8.45 8.02 7.89
N MET A 195 -7.37 7.33 7.54
CA MET A 195 -6.10 7.97 7.22
C MET A 195 -6.26 8.82 5.95
N PRO A 196 -5.70 10.04 5.89
CA PRO A 196 -5.70 10.82 4.66
C PRO A 196 -5.04 10.06 3.49
N PRO A 197 -5.50 10.22 2.23
CA PRO A 197 -4.84 9.64 1.08
C PRO A 197 -3.39 10.11 1.02
N GLY A 198 -2.48 9.20 0.68
CA GLY A 198 -1.07 9.56 0.57
C GLY A 198 -0.72 10.13 -0.80
N SER A 199 0.55 10.50 -0.93
CA SER A 199 1.16 10.93 -2.20
C SER A 199 2.66 10.63 -2.17
N GLY A 200 3.38 10.83 -3.28
CA GLY A 200 4.85 10.75 -3.27
C GLY A 200 5.50 11.73 -2.29
N ALA A 201 4.88 12.89 -2.02
CA ALA A 201 5.37 13.85 -1.04
C ALA A 201 5.04 13.46 0.41
N TRP A 202 4.02 12.62 0.61
CA TRP A 202 3.53 12.15 1.92
C TRP A 202 3.08 10.69 1.82
N PRO A 203 4.02 9.75 1.56
CA PRO A 203 3.70 8.34 1.51
C PRO A 203 3.34 7.84 2.91
N TRP A 204 2.56 6.77 2.98
CA TRP A 204 2.17 6.20 4.26
C TRP A 204 3.30 5.42 4.92
N GLN A 205 4.11 4.75 4.11
CA GLN A 205 5.25 3.97 4.57
C GLN A 205 6.42 4.13 3.60
N VAL A 206 7.61 4.24 4.18
CA VAL A 206 8.90 4.30 3.46
C VAL A 206 9.89 3.37 4.17
N TRP A 207 10.57 2.51 3.41
CA TRP A 207 11.64 1.67 3.92
C TRP A 207 12.71 1.47 2.85
N TYR A 208 13.83 0.87 3.25
CA TYR A 208 15.01 0.69 2.42
C TYR A 208 15.31 -0.80 2.24
N LEU A 209 15.76 -1.16 1.04
CA LEU A 209 16.20 -2.49 0.67
C LEU A 209 17.69 -2.42 0.33
N ASP A 210 18.51 -3.10 1.13
CA ASP A 210 19.94 -3.22 0.93
C ASP A 210 20.27 -4.14 -0.25
N ASN A 211 21.39 -3.88 -0.92
CA ASN A 211 21.90 -4.66 -2.06
C ASN A 211 20.91 -4.79 -3.22
N MET A 212 19.99 -3.82 -3.35
CA MET A 212 18.97 -3.79 -4.38
C MET A 212 19.20 -2.60 -5.31
N ASN A 213 19.49 -2.88 -6.58
CA ASN A 213 19.62 -1.86 -7.62
C ASN A 213 18.29 -1.62 -8.35
N ALA A 214 18.19 -0.53 -9.11
CA ALA A 214 16.97 -0.16 -9.81
C ALA A 214 16.46 -1.23 -10.80
N HIS A 215 17.37 -1.90 -11.52
CA HIS A 215 17.01 -2.94 -12.49
C HIS A 215 16.40 -4.16 -11.80
N ASN A 216 17.05 -4.65 -10.75
CA ASN A 216 16.57 -5.76 -9.94
C ASN A 216 15.23 -5.40 -9.31
N GLN A 217 15.09 -4.19 -8.76
CA GLN A 217 13.85 -3.73 -8.15
C GLN A 217 12.70 -3.66 -9.16
N ALA A 218 12.94 -3.18 -10.38
CA ALA A 218 11.92 -3.10 -11.41
C ALA A 218 11.39 -4.49 -11.83
N SER A 219 12.21 -5.54 -11.68
CA SER A 219 11.75 -6.92 -11.92
C SER A 219 10.89 -7.47 -10.77
N GLN A 220 10.96 -6.87 -9.58
CA GLN A 220 10.21 -7.35 -8.41
C GLN A 220 8.73 -7.03 -8.50
N VAL A 221 7.92 -7.96 -8.00
CA VAL A 221 6.49 -7.76 -7.78
C VAL A 221 6.25 -7.39 -6.32
N ALA A 222 5.58 -6.26 -6.12
CA ALA A 222 5.06 -5.83 -4.84
C ALA A 222 3.67 -6.45 -4.62
N VAL A 223 3.43 -6.99 -3.44
CA VAL A 223 2.15 -7.60 -3.04
C VAL A 223 1.55 -6.80 -1.90
N GLY A 224 0.45 -6.10 -2.17
CA GLY A 224 -0.42 -5.52 -1.16
C GLY A 224 -1.29 -6.61 -0.56
N ILE A 225 -1.27 -6.72 0.77
CA ILE A 225 -2.13 -7.60 1.56
C ILE A 225 -3.03 -6.69 2.38
N ILE A 226 -4.32 -6.66 2.07
CA ILE A 226 -5.29 -5.78 2.72
C ILE A 226 -6.21 -6.62 3.58
N SER A 227 -6.52 -6.16 4.79
CA SER A 227 -7.52 -6.77 5.65
C SER A 227 -8.54 -5.75 6.12
N ARG A 228 -9.75 -6.24 6.45
CA ARG A 228 -10.72 -5.57 7.32
C ARG A 228 -11.15 -6.61 8.35
N ALA A 229 -10.72 -6.40 9.58
CA ALA A 229 -10.78 -7.40 10.65
C ALA A 229 -11.41 -6.82 11.92
N PRO A 230 -11.96 -7.65 12.82
CA PRO A 230 -12.43 -7.21 14.13
C PRO A 230 -11.36 -6.43 14.90
N ALA A 231 -11.76 -5.36 15.59
CA ALA A 231 -10.87 -4.65 16.50
C ALA A 231 -10.77 -5.40 17.84
N PHE A 232 -9.69 -5.21 18.60
CA PHE A 232 -9.60 -5.81 19.93
C PHE A 232 -10.76 -5.37 20.84
N ASN A 233 -11.25 -6.30 21.66
CA ASN A 233 -12.46 -6.15 22.48
C ASN A 233 -13.76 -5.86 21.69
N SER A 234 -13.79 -6.08 20.38
CA SER A 234 -15.07 -6.16 19.66
C SER A 234 -15.76 -7.49 19.95
N SER A 235 -17.04 -7.60 19.57
CA SER A 235 -17.68 -8.91 19.44
C SER A 235 -16.81 -9.81 18.54
N PRO A 236 -16.61 -11.08 18.93
CA PRO A 236 -15.85 -12.02 18.10
C PRO A 236 -16.58 -12.23 16.76
N PRO A 237 -15.86 -12.48 15.67
CA PRO A 237 -16.45 -12.91 14.41
C PRO A 237 -17.11 -14.30 14.58
N ASP A 238 -18.15 -14.58 13.81
CA ASP A 238 -18.83 -15.88 13.79
C ASP A 238 -17.97 -16.94 13.09
N GLY A 239 -17.14 -16.52 12.12
CA GLY A 239 -16.18 -17.39 11.45
C GLY A 239 -15.07 -16.65 10.69
N PRO A 240 -14.12 -17.40 10.08
CA PRO A 240 -13.05 -16.82 9.26
C PRO A 240 -13.55 -16.01 8.06
N ASP A 241 -14.73 -16.34 7.54
CA ASP A 241 -15.32 -15.65 6.39
C ASP A 241 -15.80 -14.22 6.71
N ASP A 242 -15.94 -13.87 7.99
CA ASP A 242 -16.24 -12.49 8.42
C ASP A 242 -15.03 -11.56 8.31
N ILE A 243 -13.86 -12.12 7.98
CA ILE A 243 -12.62 -11.37 7.79
C ILE A 243 -12.40 -11.18 6.30
N MET A 244 -12.42 -9.93 5.88
CA MET A 244 -12.05 -9.59 4.52
C MET A 244 -10.53 -9.63 4.41
N VAL A 245 -10.03 -10.34 3.39
CA VAL A 245 -8.63 -10.30 2.98
C VAL A 245 -8.58 -10.17 1.47
N GLU A 246 -7.85 -9.16 1.00
CA GLU A 246 -7.56 -8.93 -0.40
C GLU A 246 -6.06 -8.94 -0.67
N LEU A 247 -5.71 -9.45 -1.85
CA LEU A 247 -4.35 -9.47 -2.36
C LEU A 247 -4.32 -8.59 -3.60
N VAL A 248 -3.23 -7.83 -3.79
CA VAL A 248 -3.03 -6.95 -4.93
C VAL A 248 -1.57 -7.03 -5.36
N CYS A 249 -1.32 -7.52 -6.57
CA CYS A 249 0.04 -7.68 -7.07
C CYS A 249 0.33 -6.66 -8.16
N VAL A 250 1.45 -5.96 -8.01
CA VAL A 250 1.85 -4.91 -8.94
C VAL A 250 3.35 -4.96 -9.20
N GLN A 251 3.72 -4.75 -10.45
CA GLN A 251 5.11 -4.61 -10.86
C GLN A 251 5.35 -3.16 -11.28
N ALA A 252 6.46 -2.58 -10.83
CA ALA A 252 6.88 -1.28 -11.32
C ALA A 252 7.37 -1.41 -12.78
N PRO A 253 7.12 -0.42 -13.64
CA PRO A 253 7.57 -0.50 -15.03
C PRO A 253 9.10 -0.62 -15.08
N SER A 254 9.61 -1.68 -15.72
CA SER A 254 11.01 -1.74 -16.12
C SER A 254 11.23 -0.74 -17.25
N SER A 255 12.23 0.13 -17.11
CA SER A 255 12.67 1.01 -18.20
C SER A 255 13.15 0.16 -19.39
N GLY A 256 12.23 -0.16 -20.30
CA GLY A 256 12.49 -1.09 -21.41
C GLY A 256 11.32 -1.29 -22.38
N SER A 257 10.37 -0.36 -22.45
CA SER A 257 9.30 -0.38 -23.46
C SER A 257 8.90 1.04 -23.87
N SER A 258 9.86 1.81 -24.36
CA SER A 258 9.54 2.87 -25.32
C SER A 258 9.00 2.21 -26.58
N LYS A 259 7.67 2.00 -26.65
CA LYS A 259 7.01 1.85 -27.94
C LYS A 259 7.06 3.21 -28.62
N SER A 260 8.12 3.43 -29.39
CA SER A 260 8.15 4.46 -30.44
C SER A 260 7.04 4.11 -31.43
N SER A 261 5.88 4.75 -31.29
CA SER A 261 4.92 4.85 -32.38
C SER A 261 5.37 6.05 -33.22
N HIS A 262 6.15 5.75 -34.24
CA HIS A 262 6.18 6.58 -35.44
C HIS A 262 5.25 5.91 -36.43
N ASP A 263 4.13 6.59 -36.70
CA ASP A 263 3.55 6.78 -38.02
C ASP A 263 2.97 8.20 -38.06
#